data_AF-A0A978TZS2-F1
#
_entry.id   AF-A0A978TZS2-F1
#
_cell.length_a   1.000
_cell.length_b   1.000
_cell.length_c   1.000
_cell.angle_alpha   90.00
_cell.angle_beta   90.00
_cell.angle_gamma   90.00
#
_symmetry.space_group_name_H-M   'P 1'
#
loop_
_entity.id
_entity.type
_entity.pdbx_description
1 polymer ?
#
loop_
_entity_poly.entity_id
_entity_poly.type
_entity_poly.pdbx_seq_one_letter_code
_entity_poly.pdbx_strand_id
1 'polypeptide(L)' 'MNPKLLLFSGLITMLVGIGLGAILATLLPTPYRSGWYLQQRPGYMAIGAAGGFLFGISIEALRELKEQRDREEKDS' A
#
# COMPACT_ATOMS: atom_id res chain seq x y z
N MET A 1 6.94 -15.68 12.22
CA MET A 1 6.78 -15.34 10.79
C MET A 1 5.77 -16.24 10.13
N ASN A 2 4.53 -15.76 9.98
CA ASN A 2 3.52 -16.40 9.15
C ASN A 2 3.51 -15.71 7.76
N PRO A 3 4.29 -16.21 6.78
CA PRO A 3 4.45 -15.53 5.48
C PRO A 3 3.13 -15.39 4.71
N LYS A 4 2.17 -16.29 4.96
CA LYS A 4 0.81 -16.22 4.40
C LYS A 4 0.04 -15.00 4.87
N LEU A 5 0.21 -14.60 6.13
CA LEU A 5 -0.49 -13.46 6.72
C LEU A 5 0.08 -12.14 6.18
N LEU A 6 1.41 -12.08 6.08
CA LEU A 6 2.17 -10.96 5.53
C LEU A 6 1.83 -10.71 4.05
N LEU A 7 1.75 -11.79 3.26
CA LEU A 7 1.31 -11.70 1.86
C LEU A 7 -0.14 -11.25 1.74
N PHE A 8 -1.03 -11.77 2.60
CA PHE A 8 -2.45 -11.43 2.56
C PHE A 8 -2.72 -9.96 2.92
N SER A 9 -2.09 -9.44 3.97
CA SER A 9 -2.24 -8.04 4.35
C SER A 9 -1.61 -7.10 3.31
N GLY A 10 -0.45 -7.46 2.77
CA GLY A 10 0.15 -6.75 1.63
C GLY A 10 -0.77 -6.70 0.42
N LEU A 11 -1.44 -7.80 0.08
CA LEU A 11 -2.36 -7.89 -1.07
C LEU A 11 -3.63 -7.05 -0.86
N ILE A 12 -4.20 -7.06 0.34
CA ILE A 12 -5.36 -6.23 0.68
C ILE A 12 -4.97 -4.75 0.61
N THR A 13 -3.82 -4.39 1.17
CA THR A 13 -3.38 -2.98 1.21
C THR A 13 -3.06 -2.48 -0.20
N MET A 14 -2.51 -3.34 -1.06
CA MET A 14 -2.34 -3.05 -2.48
C MET A 14 -3.68 -2.80 -3.19
N LEU A 15 -4.70 -3.63 -2.95
CA LEU A 15 -6.05 -3.43 -3.52
C LEU A 15 -6.67 -2.09 -3.06
N VAL A 16 -6.52 -1.75 -1.77
CA VAL A 16 -6.97 -0.47 -1.23
C VAL A 16 -6.20 0.70 -1.86
N GLY A 17 -4.89 0.56 -2.04
CA GLY A 17 -4.03 1.56 -2.69
C GLY A 17 -4.40 1.79 -4.16
N ILE A 18 -4.73 0.73 -4.91
CA ILE A 18 -5.25 0.83 -6.28
C ILE A 18 -6.59 1.56 -6.30
N GLY A 19 -7.51 1.21 -5.39
CA GLY A 19 -8.81 1.88 -5.27
C GLY A 19 -8.67 3.38 -4.99
N LEU A 20 -7.80 3.75 -4.04
CA LEU A 20 -7.49 5.15 -3.73
C LEU A 20 -6.86 5.88 -4.92
N GLY A 21 -5.90 5.25 -5.61
CA GLY A 21 -5.29 5.81 -6.81
C GLY A 21 -6.28 6.06 -7.94
N ALA A 22 -7.24 5.14 -8.13
CA ALA A 22 -8.32 5.31 -9.10
C ALA A 22 -9.26 6.48 -8.71
N ILE A 23 -9.63 6.60 -7.43
CA ILE A 23 -10.45 7.71 -6.94
C ILE A 23 -9.74 9.04 -7.14
N LEU A 24 -8.46 9.14 -6.74
CA LEU A 24 -7.63 10.34 -6.96
C LEU A 24 -7.55 10.73 -8.44
N ALA A 25 -7.42 9.75 -9.35
CA ALA A 25 -7.40 9.96 -10.79
C ALA A 25 -8.76 10.42 -11.39
N THR A 26 -9.86 10.22 -10.66
CA THR A 26 -11.18 10.77 -11.01
C THR A 26 -11.48 12.11 -10.35
N LEU A 27 -10.95 12.36 -9.16
CA LEU A 27 -11.20 13.57 -8.36
C LEU A 27 -10.33 14.77 -8.76
N LEU A 28 -9.14 14.52 -9.33
CA LEU A 28 -8.33 15.54 -9.99
C LEU A 28 -8.45 15.43 -11.52
N PRO A 29 -9.60 15.80 -12.13
CA PRO A 29 -9.65 15.94 -13.57
C PRO A 29 -8.72 17.09 -13.96
N THR A 30 -7.55 16.74 -14.49
CA THR A 30 -6.60 17.72 -14.98
C THR A 30 -7.25 18.43 -16.19
N PRO A 31 -7.37 19.77 -16.20
CA PRO A 31 -8.03 20.50 -17.28
C PRO A 31 -7.22 20.50 -18.59
N TYR A 32 -6.06 19.83 -18.60
CA TYR A 32 -5.11 19.80 -19.70
C TYR A 32 -5.19 18.47 -20.45
N ARG A 33 -5.74 18.52 -21.67
CA ARG A 33 -5.88 17.40 -22.64
C ARG A 33 -4.61 17.13 -23.46
N SER A 34 -3.43 17.58 -23.03
CA SER A 34 -2.20 17.27 -23.76
C SER A 34 -1.83 15.79 -23.58
N GLY A 35 -1.35 15.12 -24.64
CA GLY A 35 -1.07 13.67 -24.63
C GLY A 35 -0.12 13.21 -23.51
N TRP A 36 0.73 14.10 -23.01
CA TRP A 36 1.62 13.87 -21.87
C TRP A 36 0.88 13.67 -20.53
N TYR A 37 -0.27 14.31 -20.34
CA TYR A 37 -1.08 14.17 -19.11
C TYR A 37 -1.93 12.89 -19.13
N LEU A 38 -2.36 12.41 -20.30
CA LEU A 38 -3.10 11.15 -20.43
C LEU A 38 -2.25 9.94 -19.99
N GLN A 39 -0.93 10.01 -20.21
CA GLN A 39 0.01 8.96 -19.81
C GLN A 39 0.32 8.96 -18.30
N GLN A 40 -0.09 9.98 -17.53
CA GLN A 40 0.11 10.01 -16.08
C GLN A 40 -0.86 9.11 -15.31
N ARG A 41 -2.04 8.81 -15.87
CA ARG A 41 -3.04 7.92 -15.25
C ARG A 41 -2.49 6.55 -14.83
N PRO A 42 -1.79 5.79 -15.70
CA PRO A 42 -1.16 4.54 -15.28
C PRO A 42 -0.04 4.77 -14.26
N GLY A 43 0.66 5.91 -14.31
CA GLY A 43 1.69 6.27 -13.33
C GLY A 43 1.15 6.44 -11.90
N TYR A 44 0.03 7.15 -11.74
CA TYR A 44 -0.60 7.32 -10.42
C TYR A 44 -1.15 6.01 -9.86
N MET A 45 -1.71 5.14 -10.70
CA MET A 45 -2.11 3.79 -10.26
C MET A 45 -0.91 2.95 -9.83
N ALA A 46 0.21 3.01 -10.57
CA ALA A 46 1.42 2.29 -10.22
C ALA A 46 2.04 2.80 -8.90
N ILE A 47 2.08 4.12 -8.69
CA ILE A 47 2.58 4.73 -7.45
C ILE A 47 1.65 4.38 -6.27
N GLY A 48 0.32 4.44 -6.46
CA GLY A 48 -0.64 4.05 -5.44
C GLY A 48 -0.55 2.56 -5.06
N ALA A 49 -0.38 1.69 -6.06
CA ALA A 49 -0.19 0.26 -5.85
C ALA A 49 1.12 -0.05 -5.11
N ALA A 50 2.24 0.53 -5.57
CA ALA A 50 3.55 0.34 -4.96
C ALA A 50 3.62 0.92 -3.53
N GLY A 51 3.08 2.12 -3.34
CA GLY A 51 2.99 2.78 -2.04
C GLY A 51 2.14 1.98 -1.06
N GLY A 52 0.93 1.57 -1.47
CA GLY A 52 0.04 0.76 -0.64
C GLY A 52 0.62 -0.59 -0.27
N PHE A 53 1.29 -1.26 -1.21
CA PHE A 53 1.94 -2.55 -0.95
C PHE A 53 3.10 -2.42 0.05
N LEU A 54 4.00 -1.44 -0.13
CA LEU A 54 5.11 -1.21 0.78
C LEU A 54 4.63 -0.83 2.18
N PHE A 55 3.65 0.07 2.28
CA PHE A 55 3.11 0.53 3.56
C PHE A 55 2.40 -0.60 4.32
N GLY A 56 1.65 -1.47 3.61
CA GLY A 56 1.01 -2.64 4.19
C GLY A 56 2.01 -3.63 4.78
N ILE A 57 3.07 -3.95 4.02
CA ILE A 57 4.15 -4.83 4.50
C ILE A 57 4.85 -4.22 5.72
N SER A 58 5.15 -2.91 5.71
CA SER A 58 5.81 -2.25 6.83
C SER A 58 4.98 -2.26 8.11
N ILE A 59 3.67 -2.02 8.02
CA ILE A 59 2.77 -2.05 9.20
C ILE A 59 2.70 -3.47 9.79
N GLU A 60 2.54 -4.49 8.95
CA GLU A 60 2.48 -5.88 9.42
C GLU A 60 3.81 -6.33 10.05
N ALA A 61 4.94 -5.97 9.42
CA ALA A 61 6.27 -6.30 9.94
C ALA A 61 6.54 -5.63 11.29
N LEU A 62 6.14 -4.36 11.45
CA LEU A 62 6.25 -3.65 12.73
C LEU A 62 5.37 -4.29 13.81
N ARG A 63 4.16 -4.75 13.44
CA ARG A 63 3.27 -5.43 14.38
C ARG A 63 3.86 -6.76 14.86
N GLU A 64 4.43 -7.54 13.96
CA GLU A 64 5.07 -8.82 14.30
C GLU A 64 6.34 -8.61 15.15
N LEU A 65 7.16 -7.59 14.85
CA LEU A 65 8.31 -7.21 15.69
C LEU A 65 7.89 -6.80 17.11
N LYS A 66 6.80 -6.04 17.23
CA LYS A 66 6.27 -5.64 18.53
C LYS A 66 5.75 -6.85 19.31
N GLU A 67 5.06 -7.76 18.64
CA GLU A 67 4.55 -8.98 19.25
C GLU A 67 5.67 -9.93 19.71
N GLN A 68 6.82 -9.95 19.04
CA GLN A 68 8.02 -10.66 19.50
C GLN A 68 8.59 -10.02 20.76
N ARG A 69 8.72 -8.68 20.77
CA ARG A 69 9.21 -7.93 21.93
C ARG A 69 8.34 -8.12 23.18
N ASP A 70 7.02 -8.07 23.01
CA ASP A 70 6.07 -8.27 24.11
C ASP A 70 6.13 -9.69 24.71
N ARG A 71 6.57 -10.70 23.94
CA ARG A 71 6.81 -12.06 24.45
C ARG A 71 8.12 -12.14 25.22
N GLU A 72 9.19 -11.55 24.69
CA GLU A 72 10.48 -11.48 25.38
C GLU A 72 10.39 -10.73 26.72
N GLU A 73 9.59 -9.66 26.80
CA GLU A 73 9.36 -8.93 28.06
C GLU A 73 8.47 -9.68 29.05
N LYS A 74 7.63 -10.62 28.61
CA LYS A 74 6.79 -11.45 29.50
C LYS A 74 7.52 -12.66 30.07
N ASP A 75 8.55 -13.14 29.37
CA ASP A 75 9.35 -14.30 29.78
C ASP A 75 10.58 -13.90 30.63
N SER A 76 10.77 -12.61 30.94
CA SER A 76 11.83 -12.06 31.80
C SER A 76 11.31 -11.58 33.15
#